data_AF-A0A522IL10-F1
#
_entry.id   AF-A0A522IL10-F1
#
_cell.length_a   1.000
_cell.length_b   1.000
_cell.length_c   1.000
_cell.angle_alpha   90.00
_cell.angle_beta   90.00
_cell.angle_gamma   90.00
#
_symmetry.space_group_name_H-M   'P 1'
#
loop_
_entity.id
_entity.type
_entity.pdbx_description
1 polymer ?
#
loop_
_entity_poly.entity_id
_entity_poly.type
_entity_poly.pdbx_seq_one_letter_code
_entity_poly.pdbx_strand_id
1 'polypeptide(L)'
;MHFSPVSLPKALGTLFLCGFMAAACATNLPSGVTQGPSIEGTTQYSLQNGLKVLLTPDDSKPTTIVNMTYLVGSRLESRGETGMAHLLEHMLFRGSPTVRDPWAEFSKRGLRANGSTNEDRTDFFASFAADPQTLKWYLDWQADAMVNSLISRKDLDSEMPVVRNEMEAGENSPFKMLLQKMQAAAYMWHGYGKATIGARSDVENVDIKQLRKFYHLYYQPDNAVLIVSGKFDPASTLDVIASAFGKIPKPQRALPPEYTVEPVQDGERKVVVRRHGGNPLVAALFHIPQAGSPDYVPFDLGADIISDT
;
A
#
# COMPACT_ATOMS: atom_id res chain seq x y z
N MET A 1 -15.06 78.91 -49.37
CA MET A 1 -14.17 78.95 -48.19
C MET A 1 -14.40 77.67 -47.40
N HIS A 2 -13.42 76.75 -47.47
CA HIS A 2 -13.26 75.61 -46.57
C HIS A 2 -12.70 76.10 -45.22
N PHE A 3 -13.04 75.43 -44.12
CA PHE A 3 -12.09 74.81 -43.18
C PHE A 3 -12.85 73.97 -42.12
N SER A 4 -12.27 72.81 -41.81
CA SER A 4 -12.76 71.73 -40.93
C SER A 4 -12.75 72.09 -39.42
N PRO A 5 -13.23 71.15 -38.57
CA PRO A 5 -12.29 70.57 -37.60
C PRO A 5 -12.37 69.03 -37.45
N VAL A 6 -11.19 68.43 -37.62
CA VAL A 6 -10.50 67.36 -36.87
C VAL A 6 -11.32 66.34 -36.04
N SER A 7 -11.19 65.06 -36.42
CA SER A 7 -11.50 63.87 -35.61
C SER A 7 -10.20 63.17 -35.15
N LEU A 8 -10.06 62.87 -33.85
CA LEU A 8 -8.97 62.06 -33.29
C LEU A 8 -9.11 60.56 -33.66
N PRO A 9 -8.01 59.84 -33.99
CA PRO A 9 -8.04 58.39 -34.17
C PRO A 9 -7.86 57.63 -32.84
N LYS A 10 -8.60 56.53 -32.68
CA LYS A 10 -8.45 55.56 -31.59
C LYS A 10 -7.16 54.75 -31.78
N ALA A 11 -6.30 54.75 -30.76
CA ALA A 11 -5.06 54.00 -30.73
C ALA A 11 -5.31 52.47 -30.72
N LEU A 12 -4.61 51.75 -31.61
CA LEU A 12 -4.42 50.31 -31.56
C LEU A 12 -3.49 49.98 -30.39
N GLY A 13 -4.00 49.25 -29.39
CA GLY A 13 -3.17 48.61 -28.37
C GLY A 13 -2.69 47.25 -28.85
N THR A 14 -1.40 47.16 -29.21
CA THR A 14 -0.72 45.90 -29.54
C THR A 14 -0.47 45.12 -28.24
N LEU A 15 -1.21 44.03 -28.01
CA LEU A 15 -0.92 43.09 -26.92
C LEU A 15 0.30 42.24 -27.32
N PHE A 16 1.44 42.46 -26.67
CA PHE A 16 2.57 41.55 -26.72
C PHE A 16 2.21 40.27 -25.93
N LEU A 17 1.86 39.20 -26.63
CA LEU A 17 1.82 37.86 -26.06
C LEU A 17 3.28 37.37 -25.91
N CYS A 18 3.88 37.60 -24.74
CA CYS A 18 5.10 36.89 -24.35
C CYS A 18 4.72 35.42 -24.11
N GLY A 19 4.96 34.57 -25.11
CA GLY A 19 4.89 33.12 -24.95
C GLY A 19 5.97 32.65 -23.98
N PHE A 20 5.56 32.28 -22.77
CA PHE A 20 6.36 31.39 -21.92
C PHE A 20 6.36 30.01 -22.60
N MET A 21 7.35 29.75 -23.46
CA MET A 21 7.73 28.37 -23.76
C MET A 21 8.38 27.81 -22.49
N ALA A 22 7.58 27.13 -21.67
CA ALA A 22 8.11 26.15 -20.74
C ALA A 22 8.81 25.09 -21.61
N ALA A 23 10.13 25.12 -21.64
CA ALA A 23 10.93 24.04 -22.17
C ALA A 23 10.69 22.83 -21.28
N ALA A 24 9.68 22.02 -21.63
CA ALA A 24 9.58 20.67 -21.10
C ALA A 24 10.83 19.94 -21.58
N CYS A 25 11.81 19.76 -20.71
CA CYS A 25 12.82 18.73 -20.90
C CYS A 25 12.05 17.42 -21.10
N ALA A 26 11.95 16.97 -22.35
CA ALA A 26 11.45 15.65 -22.67
C ALA A 26 12.47 14.66 -22.11
N THR A 27 12.29 14.26 -20.86
CA THR A 27 12.95 13.08 -20.31
C THR A 27 12.47 11.91 -21.14
N ASN A 28 13.39 11.29 -21.88
CA ASN A 28 13.08 10.05 -22.61
C ASN A 28 12.71 9.00 -21.57
N LEU A 29 11.41 8.75 -21.41
CA LEU A 29 10.92 7.72 -20.51
C LEU A 29 11.31 6.34 -21.04
N PRO A 30 11.57 5.36 -20.15
CA PRO A 30 11.80 3.99 -20.57
C PRO A 30 10.62 3.45 -21.38
N SER A 31 10.88 2.52 -22.30
CA SER A 31 9.83 1.89 -23.10
C SER A 31 8.77 1.26 -22.20
N GLY A 32 7.50 1.55 -22.50
CA GLY A 32 6.37 1.04 -21.74
C GLY A 32 6.10 1.71 -20.40
N VAL A 33 6.74 2.86 -20.13
CA VAL A 33 6.43 3.72 -18.98
C VAL A 33 5.73 4.98 -19.46
N THR A 34 4.64 5.35 -18.82
CA THR A 34 3.93 6.62 -19.04
C THR A 34 3.96 7.46 -17.77
N GLN A 35 4.28 8.74 -17.88
CA GLN A 35 4.21 9.68 -16.77
C GLN A 35 2.78 10.20 -16.58
N GLY A 36 2.33 10.25 -15.34
CA GLY A 36 1.06 10.82 -14.89
C GLY A 36 1.25 12.19 -14.22
N PRO A 37 0.33 12.60 -13.32
CA PRO A 37 0.43 13.87 -12.63
C PRO A 37 1.66 13.94 -11.71
N SER A 38 2.13 15.17 -11.50
CA SER A 38 3.17 15.51 -10.52
C SER A 38 2.59 16.55 -9.56
N ILE A 39 2.60 16.25 -8.26
CA ILE A 39 2.05 17.09 -7.20
C ILE A 39 3.07 17.14 -6.07
N GLU A 40 3.48 18.35 -5.66
CA GLU A 40 4.36 18.59 -4.51
C GLU A 40 5.63 17.72 -4.50
N GLY A 41 6.29 17.59 -5.65
CA GLY A 41 7.53 16.80 -5.78
C GLY A 41 7.33 15.28 -5.87
N THR A 42 6.10 14.80 -5.81
CA THR A 42 5.75 13.40 -6.08
C THR A 42 5.24 13.26 -7.51
N THR A 43 5.89 12.44 -8.32
CA THR A 43 5.48 12.18 -9.71
C THR A 43 4.98 10.75 -9.87
N GLN A 44 3.79 10.60 -10.45
CA GLN A 44 3.22 9.30 -10.79
C GLN A 44 3.73 8.81 -12.14
N TYR A 45 3.98 7.51 -12.23
CA TYR A 45 4.22 6.78 -13.47
C TYR A 45 3.35 5.52 -13.51
N SER A 46 3.19 4.96 -14.71
CA SER A 46 2.49 3.70 -14.92
C SER A 46 3.24 2.87 -15.95
N LEU A 47 3.47 1.60 -15.64
CA LEU A 47 4.03 0.65 -16.59
C LEU A 47 2.90 0.03 -17.42
N GLN A 48 3.22 -0.43 -18.64
CA GLN A 48 2.27 -1.10 -19.54
C GLN A 48 1.58 -2.33 -18.91
N ASN A 49 2.24 -2.98 -17.95
CA ASN A 49 1.68 -4.11 -17.21
C ASN A 49 0.71 -3.72 -16.08
N GLY A 50 0.47 -2.43 -15.88
CA GLY A 50 -0.47 -1.88 -14.89
C GLY A 50 0.17 -1.43 -13.59
N LEU A 51 1.47 -1.69 -13.34
CA LEU A 51 2.13 -1.24 -12.12
C LEU A 51 2.14 0.29 -12.03
N LYS A 52 1.59 0.80 -10.94
CA LYS A 52 1.65 2.21 -10.58
C LYS A 52 2.90 2.48 -9.77
N VAL A 53 3.59 3.57 -10.09
CA VAL A 53 4.83 3.97 -9.44
C VAL A 53 4.72 5.42 -8.99
N LEU A 54 5.10 5.72 -7.76
CA LEU A 54 5.24 7.08 -7.24
C LEU A 54 6.71 7.31 -6.90
N LEU A 55 7.31 8.34 -7.50
CA LEU A 55 8.66 8.77 -7.18
C LEU A 55 8.61 10.13 -6.47
N THR A 56 9.17 10.18 -5.27
CA THR A 56 9.24 11.39 -4.43
C THR A 56 10.71 11.65 -4.06
N PRO A 57 11.53 12.15 -5.01
CA PRO A 57 12.92 12.46 -4.74
C PRO A 57 13.04 13.58 -3.69
N ASP A 58 13.87 13.34 -2.69
CA ASP A 58 14.18 14.28 -1.61
C ASP A 58 15.66 14.12 -1.22
N ASP A 59 16.47 15.13 -1.55
CA ASP A 59 17.92 15.15 -1.26
C ASP A 59 18.25 15.74 0.13
N SER A 60 17.25 15.99 0.99
CA SER A 60 17.45 16.53 2.34
C SER A 60 18.12 15.54 3.29
N LYS A 61 18.03 14.23 3.00
CA LYS A 61 18.61 13.14 3.80
C LYS A 61 19.29 12.11 2.91
N PRO A 62 20.43 11.53 3.32
CA PRO A 62 21.16 10.52 2.54
C PRO A 62 20.52 9.11 2.67
N THR A 63 19.19 9.02 2.60
CA THR A 63 18.43 7.78 2.78
C THR A 63 17.47 7.60 1.61
N THR A 64 17.32 6.36 1.16
CA THR A 64 16.27 5.95 0.22
C THR A 64 15.28 5.04 0.94
N ILE A 65 13.99 5.21 0.67
CA ILE A 65 12.91 4.37 1.15
C ILE A 65 12.18 3.80 -0.06
N VAL A 66 11.92 2.51 -0.04
CA VAL A 66 11.11 1.82 -1.05
C VAL A 66 9.98 1.11 -0.35
N ASN A 67 8.74 1.29 -0.83
CA ASN A 67 7.56 0.60 -0.34
C ASN A 67 6.80 -0.03 -1.53
N MET A 68 6.66 -1.35 -1.52
CA MET A 68 5.75 -2.07 -2.41
C MET A 68 4.46 -2.38 -1.65
N THR A 69 3.37 -1.75 -2.05
CA THR A 69 2.04 -1.97 -1.48
C THR A 69 1.18 -2.76 -2.46
N TYR A 70 0.70 -3.93 -2.03
CA TYR A 70 -0.34 -4.68 -2.72
C TYR A 70 -1.70 -4.24 -2.19
N LEU A 71 -2.65 -3.99 -3.09
CA LEU A 71 -4.02 -3.58 -2.76
C LEU A 71 -4.87 -4.79 -2.37
N VAL A 72 -4.36 -5.56 -1.40
CA VAL A 72 -4.99 -6.73 -0.82
C VAL A 72 -4.70 -6.78 0.68
N GLY A 73 -5.74 -6.98 1.47
CA GLY A 73 -5.64 -7.21 2.91
C GLY A 73 -6.66 -8.26 3.36
N SER A 74 -6.87 -8.36 4.67
CA SER A 74 -7.72 -9.41 5.26
C SER A 74 -9.20 -9.30 4.87
N ARG A 75 -9.68 -8.12 4.44
CA ARG A 75 -11.08 -7.96 4.03
C ARG A 75 -11.48 -8.80 2.82
N LEU A 76 -10.50 -9.15 1.99
CA LEU A 76 -10.66 -9.92 0.75
C LEU A 76 -10.59 -11.44 0.98
N GLU A 77 -10.42 -11.89 2.22
CA GLU A 77 -10.39 -13.30 2.58
C GLU A 77 -11.80 -13.89 2.68
N SER A 78 -11.97 -15.14 2.25
CA SER A 78 -13.24 -15.86 2.41
C SER A 78 -13.41 -16.40 3.82
N ARG A 79 -14.60 -16.91 4.14
CA ARG A 79 -14.83 -17.65 5.39
C ARG A 79 -14.03 -18.96 5.37
N GLY A 80 -13.33 -19.26 6.45
CA GLY A 80 -12.44 -20.43 6.54
C GLY A 80 -11.07 -20.22 5.90
N GLU A 81 -10.79 -19.00 5.41
CA GLU A 81 -9.53 -18.60 4.79
C GLU A 81 -8.88 -17.41 5.55
N THR A 82 -9.28 -17.19 6.80
CA THR A 82 -8.85 -15.98 7.51
C THR A 82 -7.37 -16.02 7.90
N GLY A 83 -6.68 -14.89 7.76
CA GLY A 83 -5.25 -14.74 8.03
C GLY A 83 -4.32 -15.07 6.86
N MET A 84 -4.84 -15.35 5.66
CA MET A 84 -4.01 -15.61 4.47
C MET A 84 -3.16 -14.40 4.06
N ALA A 85 -3.70 -13.18 4.12
CA ALA A 85 -2.94 -11.98 3.78
C ALA A 85 -1.74 -11.80 4.73
N HIS A 86 -2.00 -11.94 6.04
CA HIS A 86 -0.96 -11.87 7.06
C HIS A 86 0.06 -13.02 6.92
N LEU A 87 -0.38 -14.25 6.66
CA LEU A 87 0.54 -15.34 6.38
C LEU A 87 1.44 -15.04 5.18
N LEU A 88 0.88 -14.48 4.09
CA LEU A 88 1.69 -14.14 2.92
C LEU A 88 2.73 -13.05 3.19
N GLU A 89 2.45 -12.12 4.09
CA GLU A 89 3.45 -11.17 4.60
C GLU A 89 4.70 -11.90 5.10
N HIS A 90 4.53 -12.89 5.99
CA HIS A 90 5.63 -13.72 6.48
C HIS A 90 6.27 -14.53 5.36
N MET A 91 5.45 -15.14 4.49
CA MET A 91 5.93 -16.04 3.45
C MET A 91 6.76 -15.35 2.38
N LEU A 92 6.54 -14.07 2.07
CA LEU A 92 7.36 -13.35 1.08
C LEU A 92 8.81 -13.18 1.53
N PHE A 93 9.06 -13.13 2.84
CA PHE A 93 10.41 -13.13 3.41
C PHE A 93 11.07 -14.51 3.45
N ARG A 94 10.35 -15.59 3.11
CA ARG A 94 10.91 -16.94 2.96
C ARG A 94 11.56 -17.18 1.61
N GLY A 95 11.50 -16.18 0.73
CA GLY A 95 12.28 -16.11 -0.49
C GLY A 95 11.61 -16.73 -1.71
N SER A 96 12.42 -16.79 -2.76
CA SER A 96 12.09 -17.23 -4.11
C SER A 96 13.17 -18.23 -4.59
N PRO A 97 13.05 -18.81 -5.80
CA PRO A 97 14.15 -19.53 -6.43
C PRO A 97 15.42 -18.69 -6.61
N THR A 98 15.30 -17.37 -6.80
CA THR A 98 16.41 -16.44 -7.06
C THR A 98 17.09 -15.99 -5.76
N VAL A 99 16.29 -15.64 -4.74
CA VAL A 99 16.76 -15.14 -3.45
C VAL A 99 16.17 -16.01 -2.34
N ARG A 100 16.96 -16.96 -1.83
CA ARG A 100 16.49 -17.97 -0.85
C ARG A 100 16.44 -17.45 0.59
N ASP A 101 17.28 -16.48 0.93
CA ASP A 101 17.31 -15.86 2.26
C ASP A 101 17.35 -14.33 2.11
N PRO A 102 16.17 -13.69 1.96
CA PRO A 102 16.07 -12.24 1.87
C PRO A 102 16.67 -11.52 3.09
N TRP A 103 16.47 -12.04 4.31
CA TRP A 103 16.95 -11.39 5.54
C TRP A 103 18.47 -11.34 5.64
N ALA A 104 19.16 -12.38 5.19
CA ALA A 104 20.62 -12.38 5.08
C ALA A 104 21.11 -11.32 4.07
N GLU A 105 20.46 -11.22 2.91
CA GLU A 105 20.83 -10.22 1.89
C GLU A 105 20.50 -8.78 2.32
N PHE A 106 19.39 -8.57 3.05
CA PHE A 106 19.04 -7.29 3.65
C PHE A 106 20.10 -6.84 4.65
N SER A 107 20.49 -7.74 5.55
CA SER A 107 21.52 -7.47 6.56
C SER A 107 22.86 -7.11 5.91
N LYS A 108 23.26 -7.88 4.89
CA LYS A 108 24.50 -7.65 4.12
C LYS A 108 24.55 -6.28 3.43
N ARG A 109 23.40 -5.71 3.07
CA ARG A 109 23.26 -4.40 2.42
C ARG A 109 22.85 -3.28 3.37
N GLY A 110 22.66 -3.57 4.66
CA GLY A 110 22.24 -2.58 5.66
C GLY A 110 20.80 -2.07 5.48
N LEU A 111 19.90 -2.90 4.93
CA LEU A 111 18.48 -2.54 4.84
C LEU A 111 17.81 -2.70 6.21
N ARG A 112 17.03 -1.69 6.58
CA ARG A 112 15.98 -1.82 7.59
C ARG A 112 14.68 -2.12 6.87
N ALA A 113 14.41 -3.41 6.68
CA ALA A 113 13.24 -3.91 5.97
C ALA A 113 12.16 -4.43 6.93
N ASN A 114 10.90 -4.30 6.54
CA ASN A 114 9.76 -4.91 7.23
C ASN A 114 8.56 -5.10 6.30
N GLY A 115 7.57 -5.85 6.76
CA GLY A 115 6.24 -5.94 6.15
C GLY A 115 5.16 -5.43 7.09
N SER A 116 3.97 -5.15 6.55
CA SER A 116 2.76 -5.01 7.36
C SER A 116 1.51 -5.39 6.57
N THR A 117 0.51 -5.88 7.29
CA THR A 117 -0.79 -6.22 6.73
C THR A 117 -1.90 -5.60 7.55
N ASN A 118 -2.90 -5.05 6.88
CA ASN A 118 -4.17 -4.64 7.49
C ASN A 118 -5.35 -5.16 6.64
N GLU A 119 -6.53 -4.61 6.88
CA GLU A 119 -7.75 -5.00 6.20
C GLU A 119 -7.72 -4.69 4.70
N ASP A 120 -7.03 -3.63 4.28
CA ASP A 120 -7.07 -3.09 2.92
C ASP A 120 -5.81 -3.39 2.10
N ARG A 121 -4.66 -3.57 2.75
CA ARG A 121 -3.36 -3.68 2.08
C ARG A 121 -2.38 -4.59 2.80
N THR A 122 -1.41 -5.05 2.02
CA THR A 122 -0.20 -5.73 2.48
C THR A 122 0.97 -5.02 1.84
N ASP A 123 1.91 -4.50 2.64
CA ASP A 123 3.05 -3.75 2.13
C ASP A 123 4.39 -4.24 2.65
N PHE A 124 5.41 -4.09 1.81
CA PHE A 124 6.79 -4.49 2.08
C PHE A 124 7.67 -3.29 1.82
N PHE A 125 8.42 -2.86 2.83
CA PHE A 125 9.21 -1.65 2.73
C PHE A 125 10.61 -1.84 3.30
N ALA A 126 11.53 -1.04 2.78
CA ALA A 126 12.88 -0.94 3.32
C ALA A 126 13.37 0.49 3.29
N SER A 127 14.17 0.84 4.30
CA SER A 127 14.97 2.07 4.34
C SER A 127 16.45 1.72 4.42
N PHE A 128 17.28 2.44 3.67
CA PHE A 128 18.72 2.20 3.59
C PHE A 128 19.46 3.48 3.17
N ALA A 129 20.77 3.52 3.38
CA ALA A 129 21.61 4.63 2.91
C ALA A 129 21.49 4.77 1.39
N ALA A 130 21.45 6.00 0.89
CA ALA A 130 21.28 6.27 -0.54
C ALA A 130 22.42 5.67 -1.36
N ASP A 131 22.15 4.52 -1.97
CA ASP A 131 23.09 3.73 -2.77
C ASP A 131 22.35 3.13 -3.97
N PRO A 132 22.70 3.52 -5.21
CA PRO A 132 22.03 3.02 -6.41
C PRO A 132 22.10 1.50 -6.59
N GLN A 133 23.16 0.84 -6.10
CA GLN A 133 23.30 -0.62 -6.21
C GLN A 133 22.32 -1.35 -5.29
N THR A 134 22.20 -0.87 -4.05
CA THR A 134 21.24 -1.38 -3.07
C THR A 134 19.80 -1.11 -3.50
N LEU A 135 19.51 0.10 -4.00
CA LEU A 135 18.20 0.42 -4.57
C LEU A 135 17.84 -0.53 -5.71
N LYS A 136 18.77 -0.72 -6.66
CA LYS A 136 18.57 -1.66 -7.77
C LYS A 136 18.29 -3.08 -7.27
N TRP A 137 19.11 -3.59 -6.37
CA TRP A 137 18.95 -4.94 -5.85
C TRP A 137 17.61 -5.12 -5.13
N TYR A 138 17.17 -4.14 -4.35
CA TYR A 138 15.90 -4.24 -3.63
C TYR A 138 14.69 -4.17 -4.58
N LEU A 139 14.75 -3.36 -5.63
CA LEU A 139 13.73 -3.32 -6.69
C LEU A 139 13.67 -4.64 -7.48
N ASP A 140 14.83 -5.23 -7.81
CA ASP A 140 14.89 -6.55 -8.45
C ASP A 140 14.28 -7.63 -7.53
N TRP A 141 14.58 -7.60 -6.23
CA TRP A 141 14.00 -8.53 -5.25
C TRP A 141 12.49 -8.37 -5.13
N GLN A 142 11.97 -7.14 -5.05
CA GLN A 142 10.51 -6.89 -5.00
C GLN A 142 9.80 -7.41 -6.24
N ALA A 143 10.39 -7.23 -7.44
CA ALA A 143 9.84 -7.76 -8.68
C ALA A 143 9.83 -9.30 -8.71
N ASP A 144 10.88 -9.93 -8.20
CA ASP A 144 10.97 -11.39 -8.09
C ASP A 144 10.01 -11.94 -7.03
N ALA A 145 9.95 -11.35 -5.84
CA ALA A 145 9.04 -11.73 -4.77
C ALA A 145 7.55 -11.54 -5.15
N MET A 146 7.24 -10.59 -6.04
CA MET A 146 5.88 -10.37 -6.55
C MET A 146 5.29 -11.59 -7.26
N VAL A 147 6.10 -12.34 -8.01
CA VAL A 147 5.59 -13.43 -8.87
C VAL A 147 6.23 -14.80 -8.64
N ASN A 148 7.38 -14.87 -7.97
CA ASN A 148 8.18 -16.08 -7.80
C ASN A 148 8.37 -16.52 -6.33
N SER A 149 7.59 -16.00 -5.39
CA SER A 149 7.65 -16.48 -3.99
C SER A 149 7.31 -17.97 -3.91
N LEU A 150 8.05 -18.73 -3.10
CA LEU A 150 7.97 -20.20 -3.05
C LEU A 150 6.68 -20.70 -2.43
N ILE A 151 6.23 -19.99 -1.38
CA ILE A 151 5.07 -20.30 -0.54
C ILE A 151 4.97 -21.81 -0.32
N SER A 152 6.01 -22.39 0.29
CA SER A 152 6.10 -23.83 0.46
C SER A 152 5.51 -24.25 1.80
N ARG A 153 4.96 -25.47 1.87
CA ARG A 153 4.47 -26.04 3.14
C ARG A 153 5.59 -26.06 4.18
N LYS A 154 6.79 -26.48 3.78
CA LYS A 154 7.98 -26.52 4.66
C LYS A 154 8.30 -25.17 5.27
N ASP A 155 8.27 -24.11 4.47
CA ASP A 155 8.58 -22.75 4.96
C ASP A 155 7.46 -22.23 5.85
N LEU A 156 6.19 -22.49 5.51
CA LEU A 156 5.04 -22.14 6.33
C LEU A 156 5.07 -22.83 7.69
N ASP A 157 5.40 -24.13 7.72
CA ASP A 157 5.53 -24.90 8.95
C ASP A 157 6.63 -24.32 9.86
N SER A 158 7.70 -23.76 9.27
CA SER A 158 8.77 -23.11 10.02
C SER A 158 8.41 -21.74 10.57
N GLU A 159 7.49 -21.01 9.92
CA GLU A 159 6.99 -19.70 10.38
C GLU A 159 5.82 -19.81 11.35
N MET A 160 5.12 -20.95 11.37
CA MET A 160 3.94 -21.14 12.23
C MET A 160 4.17 -20.82 13.72
N PRO A 161 5.32 -21.16 14.35
CA PRO A 161 5.59 -20.76 15.73
C PRO A 161 5.66 -19.23 15.93
N VAL A 162 6.20 -18.50 14.96
CA VAL A 162 6.29 -17.03 15.01
C VAL A 162 4.89 -16.42 14.96
N VAL A 163 4.09 -16.86 13.98
CA VAL A 163 2.69 -16.40 13.81
C VAL A 163 1.84 -16.72 15.03
N ARG A 164 1.99 -17.92 15.62
CA ARG A 164 1.30 -18.29 16.87
C ARG A 164 1.70 -17.39 18.04
N ASN A 165 2.98 -17.07 18.17
CA ASN A 165 3.45 -16.18 19.22
C ASN A 165 2.88 -14.76 19.05
N GLU A 166 2.74 -14.26 17.82
CA GLU A 166 2.08 -12.99 17.54
C GLU A 166 0.59 -13.00 17.91
N MET A 167 -0.12 -14.09 17.58
CA MET A 167 -1.50 -14.31 18.01
C MET A 167 -1.62 -14.27 19.53
N GLU A 168 -0.78 -15.02 20.23
CA GLU A 168 -0.80 -15.12 21.69
C GLU A 168 -0.45 -13.78 22.35
N ALA A 169 0.52 -13.05 21.81
CA ALA A 169 0.84 -11.69 22.25
C ALA A 169 -0.35 -10.73 22.07
N GLY A 170 -1.12 -10.87 20.99
CA GLY A 170 -2.37 -10.15 20.78
C GLY A 170 -3.45 -10.54 21.78
N GLU A 171 -3.67 -11.84 21.97
CA GLU A 171 -4.66 -12.42 22.90
C GLU A 171 -4.42 -12.03 24.37
N ASN A 172 -3.15 -11.83 24.73
CA ASN A 172 -2.72 -11.38 26.06
C ASN A 172 -2.95 -9.88 26.30
N SER A 173 -3.26 -9.08 25.27
CA SER A 173 -3.56 -7.65 25.43
C SER A 173 -5.07 -7.43 25.61
N PRO A 174 -5.55 -6.98 26.78
CA PRO A 174 -6.97 -6.69 26.99
C PRO A 174 -7.52 -5.64 26.01
N PHE A 175 -6.71 -4.64 25.68
CA PHE A 175 -7.08 -3.59 24.73
C PHE A 175 -7.23 -4.13 23.30
N LYS A 176 -6.25 -4.90 22.79
CA LYS A 176 -6.36 -5.51 21.44
C LYS A 176 -7.56 -6.45 21.34
N MET A 177 -7.79 -7.25 22.40
CA MET A 177 -8.97 -8.11 22.47
C MET A 177 -10.28 -7.34 22.48
N LEU A 178 -10.36 -6.23 23.23
CA LEU A 178 -11.55 -5.38 23.22
C LEU A 178 -11.79 -4.81 21.82
N LEU A 179 -10.78 -4.20 21.19
CA LEU A 179 -10.90 -3.66 19.83
C LEU A 179 -11.31 -4.72 18.81
N GLN A 180 -10.67 -5.89 18.82
CA GLN A 180 -11.02 -6.98 17.91
C GLN A 180 -12.48 -7.41 18.06
N LYS A 181 -12.99 -7.51 19.29
CA LYS A 181 -14.39 -7.89 19.54
C LYS A 181 -15.35 -6.76 19.18
N MET A 182 -14.96 -5.50 19.39
CA MET A 182 -15.75 -4.35 18.95
C MET A 182 -15.85 -4.29 17.42
N GLN A 183 -14.74 -4.50 16.70
CA GLN A 183 -14.70 -4.51 15.24
C GLN A 183 -15.53 -5.65 14.65
N ALA A 184 -15.42 -6.87 15.21
CA ALA A 184 -16.26 -8.00 14.84
C ALA A 184 -17.75 -7.78 15.16
N ALA A 185 -18.07 -6.97 16.17
CA ALA A 185 -19.45 -6.59 16.46
C ALA A 185 -19.93 -5.44 15.57
N ALA A 186 -19.06 -4.58 15.05
CA ALA A 186 -19.42 -3.46 14.19
C ALA A 186 -19.81 -3.91 12.78
N TYR A 187 -19.09 -4.87 12.23
CA TYR A 187 -19.31 -5.40 10.88
C TYR A 187 -19.90 -6.82 10.92
N MET A 188 -21.10 -7.01 10.37
CA MET A 188 -21.76 -8.31 10.29
C MET A 188 -21.46 -9.04 8.98
N TRP A 189 -21.41 -8.31 7.86
CA TRP A 189 -21.29 -8.91 6.53
C TRP A 189 -19.97 -8.56 5.87
N HIS A 190 -19.52 -7.32 6.04
CA HIS A 190 -18.29 -6.83 5.41
C HIS A 190 -17.04 -7.48 6.01
N GLY A 191 -15.99 -7.63 5.20
CA GLY A 191 -14.73 -8.30 5.59
C GLY A 191 -14.01 -7.63 6.77
N TYR A 192 -14.29 -6.35 7.04
CA TYR A 192 -13.72 -5.60 8.15
C TYR A 192 -14.04 -6.15 9.55
N GLY A 193 -15.04 -7.03 9.70
CA GLY A 193 -15.31 -7.68 10.99
C GLY A 193 -14.31 -8.78 11.36
N LYS A 194 -13.41 -9.16 10.45
CA LYS A 194 -12.42 -10.21 10.64
C LYS A 194 -11.10 -9.60 11.11
N ALA A 195 -10.46 -10.24 12.07
CA ALA A 195 -9.12 -9.83 12.49
C ALA A 195 -8.11 -10.21 11.42
N THR A 196 -7.20 -9.29 11.08
CA THR A 196 -6.17 -9.50 10.06
C THR A 196 -5.28 -10.71 10.30
N ILE A 197 -4.99 -11.02 11.58
CA ILE A 197 -4.19 -12.20 11.94
C ILE A 197 -4.92 -13.53 11.69
N GLY A 198 -6.24 -13.50 11.49
CA GLY A 198 -7.08 -14.67 11.23
C GLY A 198 -7.54 -15.42 12.48
N ALA A 199 -8.44 -16.38 12.27
CA ALA A 199 -8.80 -17.37 13.27
C ALA A 199 -7.67 -18.40 13.40
N ARG A 200 -7.31 -18.76 14.64
CA ARG A 200 -6.25 -19.74 14.90
C ARG A 200 -6.44 -21.04 14.11
N SER A 201 -7.67 -21.57 14.06
CA SER A 201 -7.96 -22.79 13.30
C SER A 201 -7.76 -22.63 11.79
N ASP A 202 -8.11 -21.48 11.22
CA ASP A 202 -7.95 -21.23 9.78
C ASP A 202 -6.47 -21.15 9.43
N VAL A 203 -5.68 -20.43 10.23
CA VAL A 203 -4.24 -20.25 10.04
C VAL A 203 -3.48 -21.56 10.22
N GLU A 204 -3.78 -22.33 11.27
CA GLU A 204 -3.08 -23.59 11.54
C GLU A 204 -3.40 -24.68 10.52
N ASN A 205 -4.59 -24.66 9.93
CA ASN A 205 -5.05 -25.68 8.97
C ASN A 205 -5.07 -25.17 7.53
N VAL A 206 -4.46 -24.01 7.25
CA VAL A 206 -4.49 -23.38 5.94
C VAL A 206 -3.99 -24.33 4.85
N ASP A 207 -4.76 -24.50 3.77
CA ASP A 207 -4.31 -25.24 2.60
C ASP A 207 -3.26 -24.41 1.84
N ILE A 208 -2.04 -24.94 1.72
CA ILE A 208 -0.95 -24.30 1.00
C ILE A 208 -1.29 -24.02 -0.47
N LYS A 209 -2.12 -24.86 -1.09
CA LYS A 209 -2.57 -24.63 -2.47
C LYS A 209 -3.45 -23.39 -2.54
N GLN A 210 -4.28 -23.18 -1.52
CA GLN A 210 -5.17 -22.05 -1.47
C GLN A 210 -4.44 -20.76 -1.08
N LEU A 211 -3.46 -20.85 -0.17
CA LEU A 211 -2.55 -19.73 0.11
C LEU A 211 -1.79 -19.27 -1.14
N ARG A 212 -1.28 -20.22 -1.94
CA ARG A 212 -0.67 -19.92 -3.25
C ARG A 212 -1.65 -19.32 -4.24
N LYS A 213 -2.88 -19.82 -4.29
CA LYS A 213 -3.92 -19.27 -5.17
C LYS A 213 -4.23 -17.82 -4.79
N PHE A 214 -4.33 -17.52 -3.50
CA PHE A 214 -4.53 -16.16 -2.98
C PHE A 214 -3.36 -15.26 -3.38
N TYR A 215 -2.11 -15.69 -3.15
CA TYR A 215 -0.92 -14.98 -3.61
C TYR A 215 -0.97 -14.69 -5.10
N HIS A 216 -1.15 -15.72 -5.93
CA HIS A 216 -1.17 -15.53 -7.37
C HIS A 216 -2.33 -14.65 -7.80
N LEU A 217 -3.49 -14.69 -7.15
CA LEU A 217 -4.62 -13.84 -7.52
C LEU A 217 -4.33 -12.36 -7.30
N TYR A 218 -3.76 -11.99 -6.15
CA TYR A 218 -3.67 -10.60 -5.71
C TYR A 218 -2.29 -9.95 -5.86
N TYR A 219 -1.21 -10.73 -5.89
CA TYR A 219 0.16 -10.21 -6.03
C TYR A 219 0.51 -10.13 -7.51
N GLN A 220 0.17 -8.99 -8.10
CA GLN A 220 0.31 -8.74 -9.53
C GLN A 220 0.48 -7.24 -9.80
N PRO A 221 1.12 -6.84 -10.91
CA PRO A 221 1.50 -5.44 -11.14
C PRO A 221 0.30 -4.49 -11.16
N ASP A 222 -0.83 -4.86 -11.76
CA ASP A 222 -2.02 -4.00 -11.83
C ASP A 222 -2.82 -3.91 -10.51
N ASN A 223 -2.41 -4.64 -9.48
CA ASN A 223 -2.94 -4.59 -8.11
C ASN A 223 -1.91 -4.09 -7.09
N ALA A 224 -0.89 -3.35 -7.55
CA ALA A 224 0.19 -2.88 -6.70
C ALA A 224 0.58 -1.43 -6.98
N VAL A 225 1.14 -0.78 -5.95
CA VAL A 225 1.74 0.54 -6.02
C VAL A 225 3.15 0.47 -5.45
N LEU A 226 4.14 0.85 -6.25
CA LEU A 226 5.52 1.00 -5.83
C LEU A 226 5.79 2.48 -5.51
N ILE A 227 6.29 2.76 -4.32
CA ILE A 227 6.70 4.10 -3.90
C ILE A 227 8.19 4.10 -3.63
N VAL A 228 8.92 5.06 -4.21
CA VAL A 228 10.34 5.31 -3.90
C VAL A 228 10.49 6.77 -3.47
N SER A 229 11.02 6.99 -2.27
CA SER A 229 11.21 8.32 -1.70
C SER A 229 12.60 8.51 -1.10
N GLY A 230 13.02 9.76 -0.94
CA GLY A 230 14.34 10.12 -0.41
C GLY A 230 15.37 10.38 -1.52
N LYS A 231 16.66 10.20 -1.22
CA LYS A 231 17.75 10.55 -2.15
C LYS A 231 17.97 9.45 -3.18
N PHE A 232 17.68 9.76 -4.46
CA PHE A 232 17.96 8.92 -5.62
C PHE A 232 17.86 9.75 -6.91
N ASP A 233 18.39 9.25 -8.02
CA ASP A 233 18.17 9.83 -9.34
C ASP A 233 16.88 9.26 -9.97
N PRO A 234 15.85 10.08 -10.28
CA PRO A 234 14.59 9.57 -10.80
C PRO A 234 14.71 8.86 -12.14
N ALA A 235 15.53 9.36 -13.07
CA ALA A 235 15.68 8.79 -14.40
C ALA A 235 16.27 7.38 -14.34
N SER A 236 17.41 7.22 -13.66
CA SER A 236 18.07 5.93 -13.45
C SER A 236 17.19 4.96 -12.66
N THR A 237 16.42 5.47 -11.69
CA THR A 237 15.49 4.64 -10.92
C THR A 237 14.33 4.13 -11.78
N LEU A 238 13.79 4.95 -12.69
CA LEU A 238 12.78 4.52 -13.65
C LEU A 238 13.30 3.44 -14.60
N ASP A 239 14.54 3.56 -15.07
CA ASP A 239 15.17 2.53 -15.92
C ASP A 239 15.26 1.19 -15.18
N VAL A 240 15.67 1.22 -13.91
CA VAL A 240 15.72 0.04 -13.05
C VAL A 240 14.33 -0.56 -12.86
N ILE A 241 13.33 0.26 -12.53
CA ILE A 241 11.95 -0.19 -12.32
C ILE A 241 11.40 -0.81 -13.61
N ALA A 242 11.60 -0.17 -14.76
CA ALA A 242 11.17 -0.69 -16.06
C ALA A 242 11.86 -2.03 -16.40
N SER A 243 13.15 -2.17 -16.08
CA SER A 243 13.91 -3.40 -16.32
C SER A 243 13.51 -4.55 -15.38
N ALA A 244 13.21 -4.25 -14.11
CA ALA A 244 12.81 -5.23 -13.11
C ALA A 244 11.35 -5.67 -13.30
N PHE A 245 10.43 -4.71 -13.29
CA PHE A 245 8.99 -4.98 -13.30
C PHE A 245 8.40 -5.07 -14.69
N GLY A 246 8.97 -4.40 -15.71
CA GLY A 246 8.41 -4.39 -17.07
C GLY A 246 8.44 -5.76 -17.77
N LYS A 247 9.25 -6.70 -17.26
CA LYS A 247 9.26 -8.10 -17.72
C LYS A 247 8.07 -8.92 -17.20
N ILE A 248 7.43 -8.46 -16.12
CA ILE A 248 6.26 -9.12 -15.55
C ILE A 248 5.08 -8.84 -16.48
N PRO A 249 4.44 -9.87 -17.06
CA PRO A 249 3.35 -9.66 -17.99
C PRO A 249 2.16 -9.01 -17.29
N LYS A 250 1.40 -8.21 -18.04
CA LYS A 250 0.10 -7.74 -17.56
C LYS A 250 -0.78 -8.96 -17.24
N PRO A 251 -1.35 -9.06 -16.03
CA PRO A 251 -2.26 -10.15 -15.73
C PRO A 251 -3.49 -10.09 -16.62
N GLN A 252 -3.92 -11.27 -17.11
CA GLN A 252 -5.13 -11.39 -17.93
C GLN A 252 -6.39 -11.60 -17.09
N ARG A 253 -6.22 -12.03 -15.83
CA ARG A 253 -7.31 -12.27 -14.88
C ARG A 253 -7.81 -10.93 -14.32
N ALA A 254 -9.13 -10.81 -14.19
CA ALA A 254 -9.74 -9.75 -13.41
C ALA A 254 -9.77 -10.18 -11.93
N LEU A 255 -9.58 -9.21 -11.04
CA LEU A 255 -9.83 -9.43 -9.61
C LEU A 255 -11.34 -9.58 -9.37
N PRO A 256 -11.77 -10.45 -8.44
CA PRO A 256 -13.18 -10.56 -8.10
C PRO A 256 -13.73 -9.22 -7.61
N PRO A 257 -14.90 -8.76 -8.09
CA PRO A 257 -15.50 -7.54 -7.58
C PRO A 257 -16.01 -7.77 -6.15
N GLU A 258 -15.96 -6.71 -5.36
CA GLU A 258 -16.61 -6.67 -4.06
C GLU A 258 -18.01 -6.12 -4.21
N TYR A 259 -19.00 -6.89 -3.74
CA TYR A 259 -20.42 -6.52 -3.81
C TYR A 259 -21.11 -6.63 -2.44
N THR A 260 -20.38 -7.05 -1.40
CA THR A 260 -20.90 -7.09 -0.04
C THR A 260 -20.99 -5.68 0.51
N VAL A 261 -22.20 -5.26 0.88
CA VAL A 261 -22.46 -3.99 1.54
C VAL A 261 -22.80 -4.26 2.99
N GLU A 262 -22.17 -3.55 3.92
CA GLU A 262 -22.54 -3.65 5.34
C GLU A 262 -23.94 -3.05 5.53
N PRO A 263 -24.87 -3.78 6.17
CA PRO A 263 -26.19 -3.25 6.46
C PRO A 263 -26.10 -2.05 7.40
N VAL A 264 -27.09 -1.15 7.30
CA VAL A 264 -27.28 -0.08 8.28
C VAL A 264 -27.42 -0.70 9.66
N GLN A 265 -26.70 -0.16 10.63
CA GLN A 265 -26.74 -0.67 12.00
C GLN A 265 -28.07 -0.28 12.68
N ASP A 266 -28.85 -1.27 13.11
CA ASP A 266 -30.19 -1.09 13.70
C ASP A 266 -30.19 -0.51 15.13
N GLY A 267 -29.02 -0.33 15.75
CA GLY A 267 -28.89 0.17 17.11
C GLY A 267 -27.53 -0.10 17.74
N GLU A 268 -27.36 0.28 19.00
CA GLU A 268 -26.10 0.04 19.72
C GLU A 268 -25.79 -1.46 19.87
N ARG A 269 -24.51 -1.80 19.76
CA ARG A 269 -24.00 -3.15 20.03
C ARG A 269 -23.02 -3.07 21.19
N LYS A 270 -23.17 -3.96 22.17
CA LYS A 270 -22.35 -3.98 23.38
C LYS A 270 -21.50 -5.25 23.42
N VAL A 271 -20.23 -5.06 23.73
CA VAL A 271 -19.26 -6.14 23.93
C VAL A 271 -18.66 -5.98 25.31
N VAL A 272 -18.61 -7.07 26.07
CA VAL A 272 -17.93 -7.12 27.37
C VAL A 272 -16.83 -8.17 27.30
N VAL A 273 -15.58 -7.73 27.34
CA VAL A 273 -14.41 -8.61 27.37
C VAL A 273 -13.90 -8.71 28.81
N ARG A 274 -13.84 -9.93 29.35
CA ARG A 274 -13.23 -10.21 30.65
C ARG A 274 -11.84 -10.81 30.46
N ARG A 275 -10.82 -10.22 31.11
CA ARG A 275 -9.42 -10.64 31.09
C ARG A 275 -8.81 -10.49 32.48
N HIS A 276 -7.76 -11.27 32.76
CA HIS A 276 -7.01 -11.16 34.01
C HIS A 276 -5.96 -10.05 33.90
N GLY A 277 -5.85 -9.20 34.93
CA GLY A 277 -4.91 -8.08 34.97
C GLY A 277 -5.33 -6.86 34.15
N GLY A 278 -4.69 -5.71 34.40
CA GLY A 278 -4.91 -4.45 33.69
C GLY A 278 -5.93 -3.51 34.35
N ASN A 279 -6.11 -2.34 33.75
CA ASN A 279 -7.09 -1.33 34.15
C ASN A 279 -8.43 -1.53 33.41
N PRO A 280 -9.57 -1.16 34.01
CA PRO A 280 -10.84 -1.09 33.28
C PRO A 280 -10.73 -0.18 32.06
N LEU A 281 -11.25 -0.64 30.93
CA LEU A 281 -11.27 0.09 29.66
C LEU A 281 -12.72 0.25 29.20
N VAL A 282 -13.06 1.46 28.74
CA VAL A 282 -14.31 1.77 28.06
C VAL A 282 -13.93 2.39 26.72
N ALA A 283 -14.50 1.87 25.65
CA ALA A 283 -14.27 2.35 24.30
C ALA A 283 -15.59 2.39 23.53
N ALA A 284 -15.70 3.34 22.60
CA ALA A 284 -16.78 3.43 21.64
C ALA A 284 -16.20 3.38 20.23
N LEU A 285 -16.89 2.71 19.32
CA LEU A 285 -16.50 2.59 17.91
C LEU A 285 -17.69 2.94 17.04
N PHE A 286 -17.46 3.76 16.02
CA PHE A 286 -18.47 4.26 15.10
C PHE A 286 -18.02 3.95 13.67
N HIS A 287 -18.98 3.71 12.78
CA HIS A 287 -18.71 3.73 11.35
C HIS A 287 -18.47 5.17 10.90
N ILE A 288 -17.45 5.36 10.07
CA ILE A 288 -17.03 6.67 9.57
C ILE A 288 -17.00 6.65 8.04
N PRO A 289 -17.01 7.82 7.37
CA PRO A 289 -16.81 7.87 5.93
C PRO A 289 -15.48 7.22 5.53
N GLN A 290 -15.41 6.61 4.35
CA GLN A 290 -14.13 6.13 3.80
C GLN A 290 -13.15 7.30 3.59
N ALA A 291 -11.84 7.05 3.66
CA ALA A 291 -10.80 8.08 3.58
C ALA A 291 -10.88 8.97 2.33
N GLY A 292 -11.33 8.43 1.19
CA GLY A 292 -11.52 9.19 -0.05
C GLY A 292 -12.84 9.98 -0.15
N SER A 293 -13.70 9.91 0.86
CA SER A 293 -14.98 10.64 0.88
C SER A 293 -14.74 12.14 1.11
N PRO A 294 -15.48 13.04 0.44
CA PRO A 294 -15.47 14.47 0.79
C PRO A 294 -15.89 14.74 2.24
N ASP A 295 -16.62 13.81 2.86
CA ASP A 295 -17.06 13.90 4.26
C ASP A 295 -16.00 13.43 5.28
N TYR A 296 -14.90 12.81 4.82
CA TYR A 296 -13.86 12.29 5.73
C TYR A 296 -13.15 13.42 6.48
N VAL A 297 -12.65 14.44 5.76
CA VAL A 297 -11.89 15.54 6.37
C VAL A 297 -12.72 16.34 7.40
N PRO A 298 -13.99 16.73 7.11
CA PRO A 298 -14.83 17.35 8.13
C PRO A 298 -15.10 16.46 9.35
N PHE A 299 -15.28 15.16 9.14
CA PHE A 299 -15.48 14.20 10.23
C PHE A 299 -14.23 14.09 11.11
N ASP A 300 -13.05 13.92 10.51
CA ASP A 300 -11.76 13.77 11.18
C ASP A 300 -11.45 15.00 12.05
N LEU A 301 -11.63 16.20 11.50
CA LEU A 301 -11.48 17.44 12.25
C LEU A 301 -12.46 17.53 13.45
N GLY A 302 -13.71 17.10 13.25
CA GLY A 302 -14.70 17.07 14.33
C GLY A 302 -14.31 16.09 15.44
N ALA A 303 -13.78 14.92 15.08
CA ALA A 303 -13.29 13.93 16.04
C ALA A 303 -12.10 14.47 16.84
N ASP A 304 -11.14 15.11 16.18
CA ASP A 304 -9.99 15.75 16.82
C ASP A 304 -10.45 16.77 17.87
N ILE A 305 -11.34 17.70 17.50
CA ILE A 305 -11.87 18.74 18.42
C ILE A 305 -12.53 18.14 19.67
N ILE A 306 -13.23 17.00 19.53
CA ILE A 306 -13.90 16.33 20.66
C ILE A 306 -12.90 15.56 21.54
N SER A 307 -11.80 15.10 20.95
CA SER A 307 -10.78 14.28 21.63
C SER A 307 -9.62 15.07 22.21
N ASP A 308 -9.45 16.34 21.82
CA ASP A 308 -8.44 17.26 22.36
C ASP A 308 -8.80 17.61 23.81
N THR A 309 -8.18 16.89 24.76
CA THR A 309 -8.29 17.09 26.21
C THR A 309 -6.96 17.48 26.82
#